data_AF-A0A1E7FCD5-F1
#
_entry.id   AF-A0A1E7FCD5-F1
#
_cell.length_a   1.000
_cell.length_b   1.000
_cell.length_c   1.000
_cell.angle_alpha   90.00
_cell.angle_beta   90.00
_cell.angle_gamma   90.00
#
_symmetry.space_group_name_H-M   'P 1'
#
loop_
_entity.id
_entity.type
_entity.pdbx_description
1 polymer ?
#
loop_
_entity_poly.entity_id
_entity_poly.type
_entity_poly.pdbx_seq_one_letter_code
_entity_poly.pdbx_strand_id
1 'polypeptide(L)'
;MDLKRKVEFNDKPEICPVLDRYEYTAEEKASTWITSKEMTLIKEYVRYTVNLLLKGDKRAHSNSESLCTRGLEYYTPDGMVSRKRAQYESRRVVLDEQHQQLKMKIHSPYRISEEYMSATESSRITARMKGILDAPPTFEMARLEVSTTQNTSTSTVTDIEGTRKRQSLVQ
;
A
#
# COMPACT_ATOMS: atom_id res chain seq x y z
N MET A 1 44.46 -1.63 -1.63
CA MET A 1 44.45 -0.96 -0.31
C MET A 1 43.00 -0.66 0.01
N ASP A 2 42.32 -1.58 0.68
CA ASP A 2 40.90 -1.44 1.01
C ASP A 2 40.74 -0.43 2.15
N LEU A 3 40.09 0.70 1.88
CA LEU A 3 39.73 1.69 2.89
C LEU A 3 38.72 1.05 3.85
N LYS A 4 39.19 0.62 5.03
CA LYS A 4 38.31 0.19 6.12
C LYS A 4 37.42 1.36 6.51
N ARG A 5 36.12 1.23 6.24
CA ARG A 5 35.10 2.16 6.73
C ARG A 5 35.16 2.16 8.26
N LYS A 6 35.48 3.31 8.85
CA LYS A 6 35.51 3.53 10.30
C LYS A 6 34.23 4.27 10.68
N VAL A 7 33.48 3.73 11.63
CA VAL A 7 32.32 4.39 12.22
C VAL A 7 32.79 4.95 13.56
N GLU A 8 32.63 6.26 13.74
CA GLU A 8 32.90 6.96 14.99
C GLU A 8 31.57 7.53 15.47
N PHE A 9 31.28 7.38 16.76
CA PHE A 9 30.10 7.94 17.40
C PHE A 9 30.49 9.25 18.07
N ASN A 10 29.61 10.25 17.98
CA ASN A 10 29.82 11.52 18.68
C ASN A 10 29.57 11.32 20.18
N ASP A 11 30.57 11.57 21.02
CA ASP A 11 30.50 11.44 22.47
C ASP A 11 29.64 12.53 23.15
N LYS A 12 29.22 13.55 22.41
CA LYS A 12 28.38 14.65 22.90
C LYS A 12 27.05 14.67 22.15
N PRO A 13 25.97 14.09 22.72
CA PRO A 13 24.66 14.18 22.10
C PRO A 13 24.14 15.62 22.18
N GLU A 14 23.69 16.16 21.05
CA GLU A 14 22.89 17.39 21.03
C GLU A 14 21.47 17.07 21.48
N ILE A 15 21.01 17.73 22.54
CA ILE A 15 19.67 17.53 23.10
C ILE A 15 18.82 18.74 22.71
N CYS A 16 17.85 18.52 21.82
CA CYS A 16 16.79 19.49 21.56
C CYS A 16 15.54 19.07 22.35
N PRO A 17 15.03 19.92 23.27
CA PRO A 17 13.75 19.65 23.90
C PRO A 17 12.65 19.71 22.82
N VAL A 18 11.87 18.64 22.74
CA VAL A 18 10.69 18.57 21.89
C VAL A 18 9.48 18.72 22.79
N LEU A 19 8.58 19.65 22.44
CA LEU A 19 7.35 19.88 23.18
C LEU A 19 6.52 18.59 23.23
N ASP A 20 6.12 18.20 24.43
CA ASP A 20 5.18 17.10 24.61
C ASP A 20 3.75 17.62 24.41
N ARG A 21 2.84 16.77 23.94
CA ARG A 21 1.44 17.12 23.70
C ARG A 21 0.73 17.61 24.96
N TYR A 22 1.17 17.16 26.14
CA TYR A 22 0.61 17.62 27.41
C TYR A 22 0.96 19.07 27.73
N GLU A 23 2.08 19.56 27.19
CA GLU A 23 2.59 20.92 27.39
C GLU A 23 1.89 21.97 26.50
N TYR A 24 1.09 21.52 25.52
CA TYR A 24 0.40 22.43 24.59
C TYR A 24 -0.69 23.23 25.31
N THR A 25 -0.84 24.51 24.96
CA THR A 25 -1.96 25.34 25.42
C THR A 25 -3.29 24.83 24.87
N ALA A 26 -4.40 25.37 25.40
CA ALA A 26 -5.72 25.04 24.89
C ALA A 26 -5.90 25.51 23.43
N GLU A 27 -5.37 26.68 23.05
CA GLU A 27 -5.43 27.15 21.67
C GLU A 27 -4.61 26.26 20.74
N GLU A 28 -3.39 25.88 21.14
CA GLU A 28 -2.53 25.00 20.35
C GLU A 28 -3.15 23.62 20.15
N LYS A 29 -3.78 23.06 21.20
CA LYS A 29 -4.55 21.81 21.11
C LYS A 29 -5.72 21.93 20.13
N ALA A 30 -6.41 23.07 20.12
CA ALA A 30 -7.52 23.33 19.19
C ALA A 30 -7.05 23.56 17.75
N SER A 31 -5.84 24.10 17.54
CA SER A 31 -5.24 24.30 16.22
C SER A 31 -4.51 23.06 15.67
N THR A 32 -4.49 21.94 16.41
CA THR A 32 -3.94 20.69 15.88
C THR A 32 -4.79 20.15 14.73
N TRP A 33 -4.15 19.39 13.83
CA TRP A 33 -4.83 18.76 12.69
C TRP A 33 -5.94 17.78 13.08
N ILE A 34 -5.88 17.23 14.30
CA ILE A 34 -6.89 16.30 14.83
C ILE A 34 -7.16 16.66 16.28
N THR A 35 -8.33 17.22 16.51
CA THR A 35 -8.80 17.57 17.85
C THR A 35 -9.13 16.32 18.68
N SER A 36 -9.19 16.47 20.00
CA SER A 36 -9.60 15.36 20.89
C SER A 36 -11.00 14.82 20.59
N LYS A 37 -11.92 15.68 20.12
CA LYS A 37 -13.27 15.28 19.71
C LYS A 37 -13.21 14.40 18.46
N GLU A 38 -12.51 14.85 17.41
CA GLU A 38 -12.34 14.09 16.17
C GLU A 38 -11.62 12.75 16.42
N MET A 39 -10.59 12.73 17.26
CA MET A 39 -9.92 11.51 17.68
C MET A 39 -10.88 10.51 18.34
N THR A 40 -11.84 10.99 19.13
CA THR A 40 -12.86 10.14 19.76
C THR A 40 -13.79 9.55 18.71
N LEU A 41 -14.28 10.38 17.77
CA LEU A 41 -15.12 9.93 16.66
C LEU A 41 -14.41 8.89 15.77
N ILE A 42 -13.13 9.10 15.48
CA ILE A 42 -12.31 8.14 14.72
C ILE A 42 -12.23 6.81 15.47
N LYS A 43 -12.01 6.82 16.78
CA LYS A 43 -11.96 5.59 17.59
C LYS A 43 -13.31 4.86 17.61
N GLU A 44 -14.41 5.59 17.71
CA GLU A 44 -15.76 5.02 17.65
C GLU A 44 -16.05 4.39 16.30
N TYR A 45 -15.71 5.09 15.21
CA TYR A 45 -15.79 4.59 13.85
C TYR A 45 -14.99 3.29 13.68
N VAL A 46 -13.74 3.26 14.13
CA VAL A 46 -12.89 2.05 14.07
C VAL A 46 -13.54 0.89 14.82
N ARG A 47 -14.01 1.13 16.05
CA ARG A 47 -14.68 0.09 16.85
C ARG A 47 -15.94 -0.43 16.17
N TYR A 48 -16.75 0.45 15.62
CA TYR A 48 -17.97 0.10 14.90
C TYR A 48 -17.65 -0.79 13.69
N THR A 49 -16.70 -0.37 12.85
CA THR A 49 -16.30 -1.12 11.65
C THR A 49 -15.70 -2.48 11.98
N VAL A 50 -14.86 -2.57 13.00
CA VAL A 50 -14.30 -3.86 13.46
C VAL A 50 -15.41 -4.78 13.97
N ASN A 51 -16.39 -4.27 14.72
CA ASN A 51 -17.53 -5.08 15.18
C ASN A 51 -18.37 -5.62 14.01
N LEU A 52 -18.53 -4.86 12.92
CA LEU A 52 -19.21 -5.35 11.72
C LEU A 52 -18.43 -6.47 11.03
N LEU A 53 -17.09 -6.35 10.94
CA LEU A 53 -16.22 -7.40 10.43
C LEU A 53 -16.36 -8.69 11.24
N LEU A 54 -16.35 -8.60 12.57
CA LEU A 54 -16.49 -9.76 13.46
C LEU A 54 -17.85 -10.45 13.34
N LYS A 55 -18.90 -9.68 13.04
CA LYS A 55 -20.26 -10.21 12.82
C LYS A 55 -20.47 -10.75 11.41
N GLY A 56 -19.50 -10.61 10.50
CA GLY A 56 -19.64 -10.99 9.09
C GLY A 56 -20.75 -10.21 8.37
N ASP A 57 -21.02 -8.97 8.79
CA ASP A 57 -22.08 -8.15 8.19
C ASP A 57 -21.69 -7.80 6.74
N LYS A 58 -22.62 -7.97 5.81
CA LYS A 58 -22.43 -7.66 4.38
C LYS A 58 -22.02 -6.21 4.15
N ARG A 59 -22.40 -5.29 5.04
CA ARG A 59 -21.98 -3.88 4.99
C ARG A 59 -20.47 -3.70 5.12
N ALA A 60 -19.79 -4.58 5.85
CA ALA A 60 -18.33 -4.56 5.97
C ALA A 60 -17.61 -4.93 4.65
N HIS A 61 -18.32 -5.58 3.73
CA HIS A 61 -17.81 -5.99 2.42
C HIS A 61 -18.36 -5.14 1.28
N SER A 62 -19.24 -4.18 1.58
CA SER A 62 -19.71 -3.21 0.61
C SER A 62 -18.66 -2.10 0.51
N ASN A 63 -18.14 -1.85 -0.69
CA ASN A 63 -17.24 -0.73 -1.00
C ASN A 63 -17.99 0.62 -0.95
N SER A 64 -18.79 0.86 0.11
CA SER A 64 -19.42 2.15 0.34
C SER A 64 -18.37 3.15 0.82
N GLU A 65 -18.40 4.37 0.29
CA GLU A 65 -17.48 5.46 0.67
C GLU A 65 -17.44 5.74 2.18
N SER A 66 -18.50 5.37 2.90
CA SER A 66 -18.64 5.61 4.34
C SER A 66 -18.02 4.53 5.23
N LEU A 67 -17.61 3.38 4.70
CA LEU A 67 -17.14 2.25 5.50
C LEU A 67 -15.93 1.55 4.86
N CYS A 68 -14.75 1.92 5.34
CA CYS A 68 -13.47 1.34 4.96
C CYS A 68 -13.01 0.31 6.01
N THR A 69 -12.94 -0.95 5.61
CA THR A 69 -12.43 -2.06 6.44
C THR A 69 -10.93 -2.30 6.28
N ARG A 70 -10.32 -1.72 5.24
CA ARG A 70 -8.90 -1.87 4.96
C ARG A 70 -8.06 -1.25 6.08
N GLY A 71 -7.07 -2.01 6.54
CA GLY A 71 -6.25 -1.62 7.67
C GLY A 71 -6.96 -1.76 9.00
N LEU A 72 -8.19 -2.27 9.07
CA LEU A 72 -8.86 -2.59 10.34
C LEU A 72 -8.93 -4.10 10.60
N GLU A 73 -8.54 -4.93 9.62
CA GLU A 73 -8.61 -6.38 9.75
C GLU A 73 -7.65 -6.88 10.85
N TYR A 74 -6.56 -6.16 11.13
CA TYR A 74 -5.64 -6.53 12.21
C TYR A 74 -6.21 -6.26 13.61
N TYR A 75 -7.30 -5.52 13.76
CA TYR A 75 -7.98 -5.34 15.04
C TYR A 75 -8.94 -6.49 15.37
N THR A 76 -9.19 -7.39 14.42
CA THR A 76 -9.88 -8.65 14.71
C THR A 76 -8.98 -9.57 15.54
N PRO A 77 -9.52 -10.46 16.40
CA PRO A 77 -8.72 -11.42 17.16
C PRO A 77 -7.79 -12.24 16.26
N ASP A 78 -8.32 -12.77 15.15
CA ASP A 78 -7.54 -13.57 14.21
C ASP A 78 -6.46 -12.75 13.50
N GLY A 79 -6.79 -11.54 13.06
CA GLY A 79 -5.84 -10.61 12.45
C GLY A 79 -4.71 -10.21 13.40
N MET A 80 -5.03 -9.95 14.67
CA MET A 80 -4.03 -9.67 15.70
C MET A 80 -3.09 -10.85 15.92
N VAL A 81 -3.64 -12.06 16.08
CA VAL A 81 -2.85 -13.28 16.32
C VAL A 81 -1.96 -13.57 15.12
N SER A 82 -2.53 -13.53 13.91
CA SER A 82 -1.79 -13.76 12.67
C SER A 82 -0.64 -12.77 12.50
N ARG A 83 -0.88 -11.46 12.71
CA ARG A 83 0.17 -10.43 12.65
C ARG A 83 1.26 -10.65 13.69
N LYS A 84 0.89 -10.92 14.95
CA LYS A 84 1.87 -11.17 16.02
C LYS A 84 2.71 -12.40 15.74
N ARG A 85 2.09 -13.47 15.26
CA ARG A 85 2.79 -14.71 14.86
C ARG A 85 3.76 -14.42 13.72
N ALA A 86 3.31 -13.82 12.63
CA ALA A 86 4.16 -13.50 11.49
C ALA A 86 5.39 -12.67 11.91
N GLN A 87 5.17 -11.62 12.71
CA GLN A 87 6.27 -10.79 13.22
C GLN A 87 7.24 -11.55 14.14
N TYR A 88 6.71 -12.42 15.00
CA TYR A 88 7.53 -13.25 15.87
C TYR A 88 8.39 -14.22 15.06
N GLU A 89 7.78 -14.93 14.12
CA GLU A 89 8.44 -15.90 13.25
C GLU A 89 9.56 -15.26 12.43
N SER A 90 9.29 -14.14 11.76
CA SER A 90 10.30 -13.44 10.96
C SER A 90 11.48 -12.95 11.80
N ARG A 91 11.23 -12.47 13.03
CA ARG A 91 12.33 -12.09 13.95
C ARG A 91 13.12 -13.30 14.43
N ARG A 92 12.42 -14.37 14.81
CA ARG A 92 13.04 -15.60 15.31
C ARG A 92 13.99 -16.20 14.27
N VAL A 93 13.52 -16.37 13.04
CA VAL A 93 14.32 -16.93 11.94
C VAL A 93 15.60 -16.13 11.69
N VAL A 94 15.53 -14.81 11.71
CA VAL A 94 16.71 -13.94 11.58
C VAL A 94 17.69 -14.13 12.72
N LEU A 95 17.19 -14.14 13.97
CA LEU A 95 18.04 -14.31 15.16
C LEU A 95 18.67 -15.71 15.21
N ASP A 96 17.94 -16.75 14.80
CA ASP A 96 18.42 -18.12 14.73
C ASP A 96 19.55 -18.26 13.70
N GLU A 97 19.39 -17.69 12.50
CA GLU A 97 20.45 -17.69 11.47
C GLU A 97 21.66 -16.85 11.92
N GLN A 98 21.45 -15.70 12.56
CA GLN A 98 22.56 -14.91 13.15
C GLN A 98 23.33 -15.70 14.21
N HIS A 99 22.62 -16.41 15.09
CA HIS A 99 23.23 -17.26 16.11
C HIS A 99 23.99 -18.43 15.50
N GLN A 100 23.43 -19.06 14.46
CA GLN A 100 24.08 -20.14 13.73
C GLN A 100 25.37 -19.65 13.05
N GLN A 101 25.32 -18.48 12.39
CA GLN A 101 26.48 -17.83 11.79
C GLN A 101 27.58 -17.53 12.82
N LEU A 102 27.20 -17.03 14.00
CA LEU A 102 28.13 -16.78 15.10
C LEU A 102 28.84 -18.07 15.55
N LYS A 103 28.08 -19.16 15.73
CA LYS A 103 28.65 -20.48 16.10
C LYS A 103 29.61 -21.02 15.05
N MET A 104 29.27 -20.85 13.77
CA MET A 104 30.08 -21.33 12.64
C MET A 104 31.23 -20.38 12.28
N LYS A 105 31.31 -19.21 12.91
CA LYS A 105 32.25 -18.12 12.57
C LYS A 105 32.15 -17.70 11.09
N ILE A 106 30.96 -17.77 10.52
CA ILE A 106 30.64 -17.32 9.16
C ILE A 106 29.90 -15.98 9.28
N HIS A 107 30.11 -15.09 8.33
CA HIS A 107 29.32 -13.86 8.22
C HIS A 107 28.76 -13.73 6.80
N SER A 108 27.47 -14.01 6.64
CA SER A 108 26.78 -13.92 5.36
C SER A 108 25.46 -13.15 5.52
N PRO A 109 25.45 -11.85 5.19
CA PRO A 109 24.22 -11.05 5.15
C PRO A 109 23.19 -11.61 4.18
N TYR A 110 23.64 -12.24 3.09
CA TYR A 110 22.78 -12.83 2.07
C TYR A 110 21.90 -13.95 2.65
N ARG A 111 22.49 -14.88 3.43
CA ARG A 111 21.72 -15.97 4.04
C ARG A 111 20.67 -15.47 5.04
N ILE A 112 21.01 -14.46 5.85
CA ILE A 112 20.04 -13.83 6.76
C ILE A 112 18.87 -13.23 5.97
N SER A 113 19.17 -12.59 4.82
CA SER A 113 18.14 -11.99 3.98
C SER A 113 17.23 -13.04 3.33
N GLU A 114 17.78 -14.17 2.88
CA GLU A 114 17.00 -15.27 2.30
C GLU A 114 16.03 -15.86 3.32
N GLU A 115 16.53 -16.13 4.53
CA GLU A 115 15.72 -16.67 5.62
C GLU A 115 14.57 -15.71 6.01
N TYR A 116 14.85 -14.40 6.09
CA TYR A 116 13.81 -13.39 6.31
C TYR A 116 12.80 -13.31 5.17
N MET A 117 13.27 -13.35 3.92
CA MET A 117 12.40 -13.32 2.73
C MET A 117 11.48 -14.53 2.69
N SER A 118 12.02 -15.73 2.96
CA SER A 118 11.26 -16.97 3.07
C SER A 118 10.17 -16.86 4.15
N ALA A 119 10.54 -16.40 5.36
CA ALA A 119 9.61 -16.25 6.47
C ALA A 119 8.50 -15.20 6.22
N THR A 120 8.75 -14.21 5.35
CA THR A 120 7.80 -13.12 5.04
C THR A 120 7.04 -13.29 3.73
N GLU A 121 7.32 -14.34 2.97
CA GLU A 121 6.74 -14.55 1.64
C GLU A 121 5.21 -14.62 1.65
N SER A 122 4.63 -15.37 2.59
CA SER A 122 3.17 -15.49 2.73
C SER A 122 2.49 -14.14 2.95
N SER A 123 3.11 -13.28 3.77
CA SER A 123 2.62 -11.92 4.04
C SER A 123 2.73 -11.05 2.79
N ARG A 124 3.83 -11.16 2.05
CA ARG A 124 4.04 -10.45 0.78
C ARG A 124 3.01 -10.85 -0.28
N ILE A 125 2.75 -12.15 -0.44
CA ILE A 125 1.75 -12.68 -1.38
C ILE A 125 0.35 -12.18 -0.99
N THR A 126 0.00 -12.28 0.29
CA THR A 126 -1.31 -11.84 0.79
C THR A 126 -1.52 -10.34 0.53
N ALA A 127 -0.52 -9.51 0.83
CA ALA A 127 -0.58 -8.08 0.57
C ALA A 127 -0.73 -7.76 -0.93
N ARG A 128 0.00 -8.50 -1.79
CA ARG A 128 -0.10 -8.34 -3.25
C ARG A 128 -1.49 -8.72 -3.76
N MET A 129 -2.04 -9.86 -3.32
CA MET A 129 -3.38 -10.30 -3.72
C MET A 129 -4.45 -9.30 -3.29
N LYS A 130 -4.38 -8.82 -2.04
CA LYS A 130 -5.28 -7.76 -1.56
C LYS A 130 -5.18 -6.49 -2.41
N GLY A 131 -3.95 -6.05 -2.72
CA GLY A 131 -3.75 -4.87 -3.57
C GLY A 131 -4.35 -5.02 -4.98
N ILE A 132 -4.34 -6.23 -5.54
CA ILE A 132 -4.97 -6.52 -6.84
C ILE A 132 -6.49 -6.49 -6.74
N LEU A 133 -7.07 -7.06 -5.67
CA LEU A 133 -8.52 -7.04 -5.44
C LEU A 133 -9.05 -5.63 -5.19
N ASP A 134 -8.25 -4.79 -4.53
CA ASP A 134 -8.61 -3.40 -4.26
C ASP A 134 -8.43 -2.47 -5.47
N ALA A 135 -7.65 -2.89 -6.47
CA ALA A 135 -7.46 -2.10 -7.67
C ALA A 135 -8.80 -2.02 -8.43
N PRO A 136 -9.30 -0.82 -8.75
CA PRO A 136 -10.49 -0.71 -9.59
C PRO A 136 -10.20 -1.37 -10.96
N PRO A 137 -11.22 -1.87 -11.68
CA PRO A 137 -11.05 -2.46 -13.03
C PRO A 137 -10.62 -1.43 -14.09
N THR A 138 -10.13 -0.25 -13.70
CA THR A 138 -9.71 0.85 -14.57
C THR A 138 -8.60 0.46 -15.54
N PHE A 139 -7.76 -0.53 -15.20
CA PHE A 139 -6.76 -1.03 -16.15
C PHE A 139 -7.39 -1.76 -17.35
N GLU A 140 -8.56 -2.38 -17.18
CA GLU A 140 -9.28 -3.04 -18.27
C GLU A 140 -9.99 -2.00 -19.15
N MET A 141 -10.60 -0.99 -18.54
CA MET A 141 -11.22 0.15 -19.25
C MET A 141 -10.19 0.97 -20.04
N ALA A 142 -9.06 1.33 -19.43
CA ALA A 142 -8.00 2.11 -20.09
C ALA A 142 -7.29 1.31 -21.21
N ARG A 143 -7.18 -0.02 -21.07
CA ARG A 143 -6.59 -0.89 -22.11
C ARG A 143 -7.53 -1.08 -23.31
N LEU A 144 -8.84 -1.09 -23.08
CA LEU A 144 -9.85 -1.11 -24.13
C LEU A 144 -9.88 0.23 -24.90
N GLU A 145 -9.80 1.37 -24.22
CA GLU A 145 -9.78 2.70 -24.86
C GLU A 145 -8.58 2.93 -25.80
N VAL A 146 -7.41 2.40 -25.45
CA VAL A 146 -6.21 2.43 -26.31
C VAL A 146 -6.35 1.54 -27.56
N SER A 147 -7.15 0.47 -27.46
CA SER A 147 -7.37 -0.46 -28.57
C SER A 147 -8.43 0.06 -29.56
N THR A 148 -9.41 0.84 -29.09
CA THR A 148 -10.45 1.45 -29.95
C THR A 148 -9.92 2.65 -30.75
N THR A 149 -8.96 3.39 -30.20
CA THR A 149 -8.36 4.57 -30.88
C THR A 149 -7.40 4.18 -32.00
N GLN A 150 -6.75 3.02 -31.95
CA GLN A 150 -5.87 2.55 -33.02
C GLN A 150 -6.61 2.00 -34.25
N ASN A 151 -7.83 1.48 -34.09
CA ASN A 151 -8.59 0.87 -35.21
C ASN A 151 -9.34 1.88 -36.09
N THR A 152 -9.52 3.13 -35.63
CA THR A 152 -10.28 4.15 -36.38
C THR A 152 -9.37 4.98 -37.31
N SER A 153 -8.05 4.83 -37.19
CA SER A 153 -7.06 5.65 -37.91
C SER A 153 -6.63 5.09 -39.28
N THR A 154 -7.12 3.91 -39.68
CA THR A 154 -6.61 3.15 -40.84
C THR A 154 -7.69 2.82 -41.87
N SER A 155 -8.60 3.76 -42.16
CA SER A 155 -9.57 3.61 -43.25
C SER A 155 -9.98 4.96 -43.86
N THR A 156 -9.06 5.63 -44.55
CA THR A 156 -9.39 6.56 -45.65
C THR A 156 -8.21 6.67 -46.62
N VAL A 157 -8.02 5.66 -47.46
CA VAL A 157 -7.32 5.77 -48.76
C VAL A 157 -8.07 4.86 -49.74
N THR A 158 -8.17 5.31 -50.99
CA THR A 158 -8.85 4.73 -52.18
C THR A 158 -10.34 5.17 -52.29
N ASP A 159 -10.86 5.82 -53.34
CA ASP A 159 -10.46 5.91 -54.74
C ASP A 159 -10.92 7.22 -55.42
N ILE A 160 -10.12 7.66 -56.37
CA ILE A 160 -10.45 8.65 -57.40
C ILE A 160 -10.97 7.85 -58.60
N GLU A 161 -12.24 8.03 -59.02
CA GLU A 161 -12.58 7.87 -60.44
C GLU A 161 -13.85 8.63 -60.82
N GLY A 162 -13.72 9.47 -61.84
CA GLY A 162 -14.75 10.40 -62.28
C GLY A 162 -15.81 9.78 -63.17
N THR A 163 -16.96 10.44 -63.26
CA THR A 163 -17.83 10.30 -64.42
C THR A 163 -18.63 11.58 -64.68
N ARG A 164 -18.39 12.15 -65.86
CA ARG A 164 -19.11 13.24 -66.52
C ARG A 164 -20.63 13.01 -66.53
N LYS A 165 -21.41 14.03 -66.17
CA LYS A 165 -22.71 14.32 -66.82
C LYS A 165 -22.89 15.82 -67.04
N ARG A 166 -23.01 16.18 -68.32
CA ARG A 166 -23.53 17.47 -68.81
C ARG A 166 -25.01 17.57 -68.45
N GLN A 167 -25.44 18.69 -67.86
CA GLN A 167 -26.77 19.23 -68.10
C GLN A 167 -26.67 20.75 -68.32
N SER A 168 -27.41 21.15 -69.34
CA SER A 168 -27.54 22.46 -69.97
C SER A 168 -28.11 23.53 -69.04
N LEU A 169 -27.56 24.75 -69.11
CA LEU A 169 -28.26 25.95 -68.69
C LEU A 169 -28.51 26.84 -69.92
N VAL A 170 -29.78 27.16 -70.09
CA VAL A 170 -30.36 28.10 -71.05
C VAL A 170 -30.08 29.52 -70.57
N GLN A 171 -29.48 30.35 -71.43
CA GLN A 171 -29.99 31.65 -71.86
C GLN A 171 -29.15 32.16 -73.03
#